data_AF-A0A249A3W1-F1
#
_entry.id   AF-A0A249A3W1-F1
#
_cell.length_a   1.000
_cell.length_b   1.000
_cell.length_c   1.000
_cell.angle_alpha   90.00
_cell.angle_beta   90.00
_cell.angle_gamma   90.00
#
_symmetry.space_group_name_H-M   'P 1'
#
loop_
_entity.id
_entity.type
_entity.pdbx_description
1 polymer ?
#
loop_
_entity_poly.entity_id
_entity_poly.type
_entity_poly.pdbx_seq_one_letter_code
_entity_poly.pdbx_strand_id
1 'polypeptide(L)'
;MTIIYQTTFTKIGNFAQESLTDDMLITFKQGAPADLQDYCFIHNPSELSSPLEVGDIAEFDGVAYPITAVGSVASENLSALGHITFRFDGANDAEFPGSVHVIGTPPQGLTENSTLIIKRD
;
A
#
# COMPACT_ATOMS: atom_id res chain seq x y z
N MET A 1 9.61 -6.31 16.05
CA MET A 1 9.77 -5.48 14.83
C MET A 1 10.70 -6.08 13.78
N THR A 2 10.12 -6.87 12.88
CA THR A 2 10.74 -7.36 11.64
C THR A 2 10.14 -6.62 10.44
N ILE A 3 10.98 -6.10 9.54
CA ILE A 3 10.52 -5.47 8.29
C ILE A 3 10.17 -6.58 7.31
N ILE A 4 8.90 -6.63 6.91
CA ILE A 4 8.37 -7.61 5.95
C ILE A 4 8.57 -7.13 4.52
N TYR A 5 8.29 -5.84 4.30
CA TYR A 5 8.32 -5.22 2.99
C TYR A 5 8.80 -3.79 3.14
N GLN A 6 9.63 -3.31 2.22
CA GLN A 6 10.06 -1.93 2.21
C GLN A 6 10.29 -1.48 0.77
N THR A 7 9.56 -0.45 0.36
CA THR A 7 9.70 0.14 -0.96
C THR A 7 9.68 1.66 -0.90
N THR A 8 10.09 2.28 -2.00
CA THR A 8 10.10 3.73 -2.20
C THR A 8 9.28 4.04 -3.44
N PHE A 9 8.37 5.01 -3.31
CA PHE A 9 7.59 5.51 -4.42
C PHE A 9 8.51 6.29 -5.36
N THR A 10 8.61 5.81 -6.59
CA THR A 10 9.44 6.45 -7.63
C THR A 10 8.65 7.47 -8.41
N LYS A 11 7.33 7.30 -8.49
CA LYS A 11 6.43 8.21 -9.19
C LYS A 11 5.04 8.16 -8.58
N ILE A 12 4.35 9.29 -8.52
CA ILE A 12 2.98 9.37 -8.01
C ILE A 12 2.09 9.95 -9.10
N GLY A 13 0.97 9.29 -9.36
CA GLY A 13 -0.02 9.77 -10.30
C GLY A 13 -0.71 11.05 -9.84
N ASN A 14 -1.16 11.87 -10.79
CA ASN A 14 -1.85 13.13 -10.48
C ASN A 14 -3.15 12.92 -9.68
N PHE A 15 -3.88 11.84 -10.00
CA PHE A 15 -5.13 11.44 -9.34
C PHE A 15 -4.89 10.48 -8.17
N ALA A 16 -3.67 9.99 -7.96
CA ALA A 16 -3.37 9.10 -6.83
C ALA A 16 -3.62 9.79 -5.48
N GLN A 17 -3.43 11.11 -5.41
CA GLN A 17 -3.76 11.91 -4.23
C GLN A 17 -5.27 12.11 -4.04
N GLU A 18 -6.05 12.12 -5.14
CA GLU A 18 -7.51 12.15 -5.03
C GLU A 18 -8.03 10.84 -4.46
N SER A 19 -7.47 9.70 -4.87
CA SER A 19 -7.80 8.40 -4.27
C SER A 19 -7.53 8.38 -2.76
N LEU A 20 -6.42 9.00 -2.30
CA LEU A 20 -6.15 9.14 -0.86
C LEU A 20 -7.23 9.95 -0.13
N THR A 21 -7.88 10.88 -0.82
CA THR A 21 -8.98 11.67 -0.25
C THR A 21 -10.24 10.82 -0.06
N ASP A 22 -10.36 9.71 -0.79
CA ASP A 22 -11.40 8.68 -0.64
C ASP A 22 -10.93 7.51 0.27
N ASP A 23 -9.94 7.76 1.13
CA ASP A 23 -9.36 6.76 2.03
C ASP A 23 -8.80 5.52 1.29
N MET A 24 -8.36 5.68 0.04
CA MET A 24 -7.91 4.58 -0.83
C MET A 24 -6.54 4.86 -1.47
N LEU A 25 -5.55 4.03 -1.18
CA LEU A 25 -4.20 4.13 -1.73
C LEU A 25 -3.90 2.90 -2.58
N ILE A 26 -3.82 3.09 -3.88
CA ILE A 26 -3.52 2.00 -4.83
C ILE A 26 -2.06 2.11 -5.24
N THR A 27 -1.26 1.09 -4.96
CA THR A 27 0.13 1.04 -5.41
C THR A 27 0.27 0.23 -6.67
N PHE A 28 1.31 0.47 -7.46
CA PHE A 28 1.66 -0.37 -8.61
C PHE A 28 3.17 -0.46 -8.79
N LYS A 29 3.67 -1.55 -9.40
CA LYS A 29 5.06 -1.59 -9.84
C LYS A 29 5.34 -0.65 -11.02
N GLN A 30 6.60 -0.26 -11.16
CA GLN A 30 7.10 0.37 -12.37
C GLN A 30 6.81 -0.51 -13.60
N GLY A 31 6.16 0.07 -14.61
CA GLY A 31 5.73 -0.65 -15.82
C GLY A 31 4.22 -0.73 -16.02
N ALA A 32 3.43 -0.14 -15.12
CA ALA A 32 1.99 0.10 -15.35
C ALA A 32 1.76 0.94 -16.62
N PRO A 33 0.64 0.77 -17.34
CA PRO A 33 0.23 1.65 -18.43
C PRO A 33 0.16 3.10 -17.95
N ALA A 34 0.54 4.07 -18.80
CA ALA A 34 0.55 5.49 -18.43
C ALA A 34 -0.81 5.96 -17.88
N ASP A 35 -1.91 5.51 -18.49
CA ASP A 35 -3.27 5.82 -18.03
C ASP A 35 -3.57 5.36 -16.59
N LEU A 36 -2.97 4.25 -16.13
CA LEU A 36 -3.13 3.75 -14.76
C LEU A 36 -2.13 4.40 -13.79
N GLN A 37 -0.95 4.79 -14.27
CA GLN A 37 0.05 5.46 -13.44
C GLN A 37 -0.48 6.75 -12.84
N ASP A 38 -1.38 7.45 -13.56
CA ASP A 38 -2.02 8.67 -13.09
C ASP A 38 -2.90 8.48 -11.85
N TYR A 39 -3.38 7.26 -11.57
CA TYR A 39 -4.21 6.95 -10.39
C TYR A 39 -3.49 6.14 -9.31
N CYS A 40 -2.24 5.74 -9.56
CA CYS A 40 -1.51 4.81 -8.69
C CYS A 40 -0.20 5.39 -8.16
N PHE A 41 0.22 4.89 -7.00
CA PHE A 41 1.53 5.11 -6.43
C PHE A 41 2.52 4.11 -7.01
N ILE A 42 3.36 4.58 -7.93
CA ILE A 42 4.34 3.75 -8.60
C ILE A 42 5.57 3.59 -7.70
N HIS A 43 5.90 2.35 -7.42
CA HIS A 43 7.09 1.99 -6.67
C HIS A 43 7.83 0.85 -7.35
N ASN A 44 9.04 0.58 -6.87
CA ASN A 44 9.79 -0.59 -7.34
C ASN A 44 9.56 -1.75 -6.35
N PRO A 45 8.91 -2.84 -6.75
CA PRO A 45 8.58 -3.92 -5.83
C PRO A 45 9.86 -4.49 -5.21
N SER A 46 9.89 -4.57 -3.89
CA SER A 46 10.99 -5.17 -3.14
C SER A 46 10.72 -6.64 -2.85
N GLU A 47 11.71 -7.34 -2.32
CA GLU A 47 11.52 -8.70 -1.82
C GLU A 47 10.56 -8.69 -0.63
N LEU A 48 9.43 -9.38 -0.77
CA LEU A 48 8.46 -9.58 0.29
C LEU A 48 8.94 -10.75 1.17
N SER A 49 9.48 -10.45 2.36
CA SER A 49 10.01 -11.49 3.26
C SER A 49 8.92 -12.40 3.82
N SER A 50 7.69 -11.90 3.97
CA SER A 50 6.57 -12.66 4.52
C SER A 50 5.24 -12.13 3.97
N PRO A 51 4.20 -12.97 3.87
CA PRO A 51 2.88 -12.50 3.48
C PRO A 51 2.34 -11.51 4.53
N LEU A 52 1.56 -10.54 4.06
CA LEU A 52 0.81 -9.62 4.91
C LEU A 52 -0.19 -10.40 5.77
N GLU A 53 -0.35 -10.00 7.02
CA GLU A 53 -1.37 -10.54 7.91
C GLU A 53 -1.98 -9.47 8.81
N VAL A 54 -3.14 -9.79 9.40
CA VAL A 54 -3.83 -8.90 10.33
C VAL A 54 -2.98 -8.71 11.58
N GLY A 55 -2.78 -7.46 11.99
CA GLY A 55 -1.87 -7.08 13.08
C GLY A 55 -0.53 -6.51 12.61
N ASP A 56 -0.20 -6.61 11.32
CA ASP A 56 0.92 -5.90 10.72
C ASP A 56 0.74 -4.38 10.79
N ILE A 57 1.84 -3.64 10.64
CA ILE A 57 1.85 -2.18 10.62
C ILE A 57 2.40 -1.73 9.27
N ALA A 58 1.54 -1.12 8.45
CA ALA A 58 1.96 -0.41 7.25
C ALA A 58 2.34 1.01 7.64
N GLU A 59 3.56 1.42 7.34
CA GLU A 59 4.10 2.76 7.62
C GLU A 59 4.36 3.49 6.31
N PHE A 60 3.79 4.68 6.16
CA PHE A 60 4.00 5.54 5.00
C PHE A 60 4.65 6.84 5.46
N ASP A 61 5.86 7.12 4.98
CA ASP A 61 6.63 8.34 5.32
C ASP A 61 6.77 8.58 6.84
N GLY A 62 6.87 7.50 7.63
CA GLY A 62 6.95 7.54 9.10
C GLY A 62 5.60 7.54 9.83
N VAL A 63 4.47 7.52 9.12
CA VAL A 63 3.14 7.39 9.74
C VAL A 63 2.71 5.93 9.74
N ALA A 64 2.49 5.37 10.93
CA ALA A 64 2.16 3.96 11.13
C ALA A 64 0.64 3.70 11.15
N TYR A 65 0.21 2.70 10.40
CA TYR A 65 -1.18 2.27 10.22
C TYR A 65 -1.30 0.77 10.52
N PRO A 66 -1.99 0.37 11.60
CA PRO A 66 -2.24 -1.02 11.90
C PRO A 66 -3.21 -1.63 10.89
N ILE A 67 -2.84 -2.79 10.36
CA ILE A 67 -3.62 -3.58 9.42
C ILE A 67 -4.68 -4.39 10.18
N THR A 68 -5.94 -4.19 9.83
CA THR A 68 -7.09 -4.89 10.41
C THR A 68 -7.64 -6.00 9.54
N ALA A 69 -7.47 -5.91 8.22
CA ALA A 69 -7.86 -6.95 7.29
C ALA A 69 -6.88 -7.05 6.13
N VAL A 70 -6.60 -8.27 5.68
CA VAL A 70 -5.74 -8.54 4.53
C VAL A 70 -6.47 -9.49 3.60
N GLY A 71 -6.61 -9.09 2.34
CA GLY A 71 -7.16 -9.94 1.31
C GLY A 71 -6.22 -11.11 0.96
N SER A 72 -6.80 -12.25 0.62
CA SER A 72 -6.07 -13.51 0.41
C SER A 72 -5.00 -13.46 -0.69
N VAL A 73 -5.13 -12.57 -1.67
CA VAL A 73 -4.17 -12.40 -2.78
C VAL A 73 -3.39 -11.08 -2.71
N ALA A 74 -3.54 -10.31 -1.62
CA ALA A 74 -2.92 -9.00 -1.49
C ALA A 74 -1.38 -9.10 -1.47
N SER A 75 -0.83 -10.08 -0.74
CA SER A 75 0.60 -10.39 -0.72
C SER A 75 1.12 -10.88 -2.06
N GLU A 76 0.36 -11.74 -2.75
CA GLU A 76 0.75 -12.24 -4.06
C GLU A 76 0.77 -11.12 -5.10
N ASN A 77 -0.26 -10.25 -5.11
CA ASN A 77 -0.30 -9.10 -6.02
C ASN A 77 0.80 -8.08 -5.72
N LEU A 78 1.12 -7.83 -4.45
CA LEU A 78 2.24 -6.97 -4.07
C LEU A 78 3.56 -7.56 -4.57
N SER A 79 3.80 -8.86 -4.36
CA SER A 79 5.05 -9.50 -4.78
C SER A 79 5.16 -9.66 -6.31
N ALA A 80 4.06 -9.95 -7.01
CA ALA A 80 4.07 -10.24 -8.45
C ALA A 80 3.92 -8.96 -9.30
N LEU A 81 3.06 -8.04 -8.87
CA LEU A 81 2.66 -6.86 -9.63
C LEU A 81 3.01 -5.54 -8.93
N GLY A 82 3.50 -5.55 -7.69
CA GLY A 82 3.58 -4.33 -6.87
C GLY A 82 2.20 -3.70 -6.65
N HIS A 83 1.13 -4.46 -6.86
CA HIS A 83 -0.23 -3.95 -6.86
C HIS A 83 -0.94 -4.34 -5.57
N ILE A 84 -1.28 -3.35 -4.78
CA ILE A 84 -2.08 -3.55 -3.57
C ILE A 84 -2.90 -2.29 -3.33
N THR A 85 -4.07 -2.47 -2.74
CA THR A 85 -4.95 -1.36 -2.36
C THR A 85 -5.01 -1.27 -0.85
N PHE A 86 -4.55 -0.17 -0.27
CA PHE A 86 -4.75 0.12 1.14
C PHE A 86 -6.01 0.97 1.31
N ARG A 87 -6.91 0.53 2.19
CA ARG A 87 -8.10 1.27 2.58
C ARG A 87 -7.95 1.74 4.01
N PHE A 88 -8.12 3.03 4.25
CA PHE A 88 -7.97 3.68 5.55
C PHE A 88 -9.29 3.75 6.34
N ASP A 89 -10.23 2.85 6.03
CA ASP A 89 -11.54 2.75 6.70
C ASP A 89 -11.49 1.92 8.00
N GLY A 90 -10.45 1.10 8.18
CA GLY A 90 -10.29 0.28 9.38
C GLY A 90 -11.24 -0.93 9.46
N ALA A 91 -11.91 -1.34 8.37
CA ALA A 91 -12.72 -2.56 8.38
C ALA A 91 -11.93 -3.79 8.84
N ASN A 92 -12.65 -4.71 9.46
CA ASN A 92 -12.15 -5.99 9.94
C ASN A 92 -12.24 -7.11 8.90
N ASP A 93 -12.83 -6.84 7.74
CA ASP A 93 -13.00 -7.80 6.66
C ASP A 93 -12.48 -7.21 5.35
N ALA A 94 -11.79 -8.03 4.57
CA ALA A 94 -11.22 -7.59 3.30
C ALA A 94 -12.26 -7.73 2.20
N GLU A 95 -12.93 -6.62 1.85
CA GLU A 95 -13.97 -6.59 0.82
C GLU A 95 -13.45 -7.12 -0.54
N PHE A 96 -12.17 -6.88 -0.82
CA PHE A 96 -11.50 -7.40 -2.01
C PHE A 96 -10.27 -8.23 -1.62
N PRO A 97 -10.00 -9.34 -2.35
CA PRO A 97 -8.91 -10.22 -2.01
C PRO A 97 -7.53 -9.58 -2.29
N GLY A 98 -7.46 -8.48 -3.03
CA GLY A 98 -6.23 -7.68 -3.23
C GLY A 98 -6.17 -6.39 -2.41
N SER A 99 -7.13 -6.16 -1.49
CA SER A 99 -7.18 -4.98 -0.63
C SER A 99 -6.73 -5.30 0.79
N VAL A 100 -6.19 -4.29 1.45
CA VAL A 100 -5.76 -4.31 2.84
C VAL A 100 -6.43 -3.16 3.54
N HIS A 101 -7.10 -3.43 4.66
CA HIS A 101 -7.72 -2.40 5.47
C HIS A 101 -6.79 -2.05 6.63
N VAL A 102 -6.63 -0.77 6.86
CA VAL A 102 -5.79 -0.21 7.91
C VAL A 102 -6.58 0.82 8.71
N ILE A 103 -6.25 0.95 9.99
CA ILE A 103 -6.81 2.00 10.85
C ILE A 103 -5.94 3.24 10.76
N GLY A 104 -6.56 4.39 10.54
CA GLY A 104 -5.92 5.70 10.62
C GLY A 104 -6.32 6.59 9.46
N THR A 105 -5.75 7.79 9.42
CA THR A 105 -6.08 8.77 8.37
C THR A 105 -5.11 8.62 7.20
N PRO A 106 -5.55 8.60 5.94
CA PRO A 106 -4.66 8.48 4.80
C PRO A 106 -3.53 9.54 4.84
N PRO A 107 -2.28 9.15 4.54
CA PRO A 107 -1.15 10.07 4.60
C PRO A 107 -1.33 11.20 3.59
N GLN A 108 -1.32 12.44 4.08
CA GLN A 108 -1.40 13.62 3.23
C GLN A 108 0.00 14.06 2.81
N GLY A 109 0.19 14.33 1.52
CA GLY A 109 1.47 14.83 1.01
C GLY A 109 2.49 13.75 0.68
N LEU A 110 2.06 12.52 0.37
CA LEU A 110 2.95 11.55 -0.27
C LEU A 110 3.49 12.12 -1.59
N THR A 111 4.81 12.16 -1.71
CA THR A 111 5.52 12.63 -2.90
C THR A 111 6.42 11.55 -3.47
N GLU A 112 6.96 11.79 -4.66
CA GLU A 112 8.07 11.00 -5.18
C GLU A 112 9.18 10.97 -4.11
N ASN A 113 9.78 9.79 -3.88
CA ASN A 113 10.71 9.45 -2.79
C ASN A 113 10.09 9.13 -1.42
N SER A 114 8.77 9.21 -1.26
CA SER A 114 8.14 8.70 -0.03
C SER A 114 8.36 7.20 0.11
N THR A 115 8.39 6.72 1.35
CA THR A 115 8.67 5.31 1.66
C THR A 115 7.45 4.61 2.22
N LEU A 116 7.26 3.36 1.81
CA LEU A 116 6.29 2.42 2.38
C LEU A 116 7.07 1.29 3.05
N ILE A 117 6.88 1.12 4.34
CA ILE A 117 7.51 0.10 5.17
C ILE A 117 6.41 -0.71 5.84
N ILE A 118 6.41 -2.02 5.67
CA ILE A 118 5.49 -2.93 6.35
C ILE A 118 6.30 -3.71 7.36
N LYS A 119 5.91 -3.62 8.63
CA LYS A 119 6.61 -4.24 9.74
C LYS A 119 5.65 -5.03 10.62
N ARG A 120 6.15 -6.12 11.19
CA ARG A 120 5.46 -6.95 12.17
C ARG A 120 6.16 -6.85 13.50
N ASP A 121 5.40 -6.66 14.57
CA ASP A 121 5.98 -6.67 15.91
C ASP A 121 6.36 -8.09 16.35
#